data_AF-A0A835LNK4-F1
#
_entry.id   AF-A0A835LNK4-F1
#
_cell.length_a   1.000
_cell.length_b   1.000
_cell.length_c   1.000
_cell.angle_alpha   90.00
_cell.angle_beta   90.00
_cell.angle_gamma   90.00
#
_symmetry.space_group_name_H-M   'P 1'
#
loop_
_entity.id
_entity.type
_entity.pdbx_description
1 polymer ?
#
loop_
_entity_poly.entity_id
_entity_poly.type
_entity_poly.pdbx_seq_one_letter_code
_entity_poly.pdbx_strand_id
1 'polypeptide(L)'
;KSMASQLIREWTGIQQFPAATQTKLLELLGKLKQENVNTLTILVMGKGGVGKSSTVNSLIGERVVAVSAFQSEVPRPVMVSRHGSGFTLNIIDTPGLIEGDAYRVDNLDRQIIKAISDSFGNRIWCRGLVVLTHAQLSPPDGLNYDDFLSKRSVALLKIVRTGARFRKQDIQDSICPVVLVENSGRCRTNDDGEKYFFIVKPIQRAIKHDIFKESKPSWELRDVGQAGRRF
;
A
#
# COMPACT_ATOMS: atom_id res chain seq x y z
N LYS A 1 -4.23 17.59 27.06
CA LYS A 1 -5.28 16.87 26.28
C LYS A 1 -4.87 15.41 26.20
N SER A 2 -5.65 14.52 26.81
CA SER A 2 -5.41 13.07 26.85
C SER A 2 -5.34 12.52 25.42
N MET A 3 -4.23 11.85 25.06
CA MET A 3 -4.22 10.96 23.91
C MET A 3 -5.13 9.79 24.27
N ALA A 4 -6.33 9.75 23.69
CA ALA A 4 -7.12 8.54 23.73
C ALA A 4 -6.28 7.43 23.09
N SER A 5 -5.79 6.49 23.90
CA SER A 5 -5.17 5.27 23.39
C SER A 5 -6.23 4.59 22.54
N GLN A 6 -6.10 4.68 21.21
CA GLN A 6 -6.94 3.90 20.32
C GLN A 6 -6.77 2.44 20.71
N LEU A 7 -7.85 1.84 21.19
CA LEU A 7 -7.84 0.47 21.69
C LEU A 7 -7.44 -0.45 20.54
N ILE A 8 -6.26 -1.05 20.64
CA ILE A 8 -5.81 -2.03 19.64
C ILE A 8 -6.74 -3.23 19.77
N ARG A 9 -7.44 -3.56 18.67
CA ARG A 9 -8.39 -4.67 18.63
C ARG A 9 -7.72 -5.92 18.10
N GLU A 10 -8.19 -7.09 18.53
CA GLU A 10 -7.80 -8.36 17.94
C GLU A 10 -8.14 -8.39 16.43
N TRP A 11 -7.28 -9.02 15.63
CA TRP A 11 -7.46 -9.15 14.18
C TRP A 11 -8.36 -10.33 13.80
N THR A 12 -9.64 -10.24 14.17
CA THR A 12 -10.63 -11.28 13.86
C THR A 12 -10.94 -11.37 12.37
N GLY A 13 -10.80 -10.27 11.61
CA GLY A 13 -10.98 -10.22 10.16
C GLY A 13 -10.13 -11.20 9.34
N ILE A 14 -8.99 -11.68 9.86
CA ILE A 14 -8.19 -12.73 9.18
C ILE A 14 -9.04 -13.98 8.92
N GLN A 15 -9.95 -14.32 9.84
CA GLN A 15 -10.81 -15.51 9.73
C GLN A 15 -11.78 -15.44 8.54
N GLN A 16 -12.01 -14.24 7.99
CA GLN A 16 -12.86 -14.03 6.81
C GLN A 16 -12.14 -14.33 5.48
N PHE A 17 -10.81 -14.44 5.49
CA PHE A 17 -10.06 -14.76 4.29
C PHE A 17 -10.11 -16.27 3.98
N PRO A 18 -9.96 -16.67 2.71
CA PRO A 18 -9.77 -18.08 2.37
C PRO A 18 -8.53 -18.67 3.06
N ALA A 19 -8.55 -19.95 3.39
CA ALA A 19 -7.48 -20.61 4.15
C ALA A 19 -6.09 -20.47 3.50
N ALA A 20 -6.02 -20.53 2.17
CA ALA A 20 -4.77 -20.31 1.42
C ALA A 20 -4.22 -18.88 1.63
N THR A 21 -5.11 -17.87 1.64
CA THR A 21 -4.74 -16.48 1.89
C THR A 21 -4.33 -16.25 3.35
N GLN A 22 -5.04 -16.85 4.31
CA GLN A 22 -4.68 -16.78 5.73
C GLN A 22 -3.26 -17.32 5.96
N THR A 23 -2.96 -18.50 5.42
CA THR A 23 -1.64 -19.13 5.52
C THR A 23 -0.54 -18.23 4.96
N LYS A 24 -0.73 -17.69 3.74
CA LYS A 24 0.24 -16.77 3.11
C LYS A 24 0.44 -15.49 3.91
N LEU A 25 -0.64 -14.93 4.48
CA LEU A 25 -0.56 -13.73 5.31
C LEU A 25 0.23 -13.99 6.58
N LEU A 26 -0.09 -15.06 7.31
CA LEU A 26 0.61 -15.45 8.53
C LEU A 26 2.09 -15.75 8.27
N GLU A 27 2.43 -16.38 7.14
CA GLU A 27 3.82 -16.59 6.71
C GLU A 27 4.56 -15.25 6.51
N LEU A 28 3.92 -14.27 5.87
CA LEU A 28 4.51 -12.94 5.67
C LEU A 28 4.71 -12.19 6.97
N LEU A 29 3.73 -12.21 7.87
CA LEU A 29 3.87 -11.62 9.21
C LEU A 29 4.96 -12.32 10.01
N GLY A 30 5.07 -13.65 9.88
CA GLY A 30 6.14 -14.44 10.49
C GLY A 30 7.54 -14.03 10.03
N LYS A 31 7.73 -13.78 8.73
CA LYS A 31 9.00 -13.29 8.17
C LYS A 31 9.38 -11.91 8.72
N LEU A 32 8.43 -10.99 8.81
CA LEU A 32 8.67 -9.67 9.42
C LEU A 32 9.10 -9.80 10.88
N LYS A 33 8.45 -10.67 11.65
CA LYS A 33 8.82 -10.91 13.05
C LYS A 33 10.21 -11.51 13.21
N GLN A 34 10.66 -12.38 12.29
CA GLN A 34 12.02 -12.91 12.28
C GLN A 34 13.08 -11.80 12.09
N GLU A 35 12.69 -10.70 11.46
CA GLU A 35 13.51 -9.50 11.29
C GLU A 35 13.30 -8.47 12.41
N ASN A 36 12.70 -8.88 13.53
CA ASN A 36 12.32 -8.03 14.68
C ASN A 36 11.31 -6.92 14.34
N VAL A 37 10.54 -7.08 13.26
CA VAL A 37 9.44 -6.18 12.89
C VAL A 37 8.13 -6.74 13.44
N ASN A 38 7.66 -6.17 14.54
CA ASN A 38 6.41 -6.57 15.21
C ASN A 38 5.24 -5.61 14.94
N THR A 39 5.49 -4.51 14.22
CA THR A 39 4.47 -3.51 13.89
C THR A 39 4.73 -2.95 12.50
N LEU A 40 3.67 -2.84 11.69
CA LEU A 40 3.70 -2.18 10.39
C LEU A 40 2.62 -1.11 10.33
N THR A 41 2.98 0.08 9.86
CA THR A 41 2.04 1.16 9.62
C THR A 41 1.98 1.48 8.14
N ILE A 42 0.79 1.40 7.56
CA ILE A 42 0.51 1.68 6.15
C ILE A 42 -0.29 2.97 6.07
N LEU A 43 0.19 3.93 5.28
CA LEU A 43 -0.54 5.16 4.96
C LEU A 43 -1.16 5.03 3.58
N VAL A 44 -2.48 5.21 3.47
CA VAL A 44 -3.22 5.14 2.20
C VAL A 44 -3.58 6.55 1.77
N MET A 45 -3.13 6.99 0.59
CA MET A 45 -3.37 8.31 0.02
C MET A 45 -3.76 8.23 -1.46
N GLY A 46 -4.48 9.23 -1.95
CA GLY A 46 -4.89 9.31 -3.35
C GLY A 46 -5.99 10.33 -3.59
N LYS A 47 -6.54 10.35 -4.81
CA LYS A 47 -7.73 11.14 -5.16
C LYS A 47 -8.96 10.66 -4.39
N GLY A 48 -10.00 11.48 -4.42
CA GLY A 48 -11.34 11.08 -4.04
C GLY A 48 -11.87 9.93 -4.91
N GLY A 49 -12.61 8.99 -4.31
CA GLY A 49 -13.37 7.96 -5.05
C GLY A 49 -12.55 6.80 -5.65
N VAL A 50 -11.22 6.78 -5.49
CA VAL A 50 -10.35 5.71 -6.04
C VAL A 50 -10.40 4.38 -5.28
N GLY A 51 -11.21 4.29 -4.21
CA GLY A 51 -11.39 3.06 -3.44
C GLY A 51 -10.42 2.85 -2.27
N LYS A 52 -9.85 3.93 -1.71
CA LYS A 52 -8.94 3.90 -0.54
C LYS A 52 -9.52 3.13 0.65
N SER A 53 -10.65 3.59 1.18
CA SER A 53 -11.35 2.97 2.31
C SER A 53 -11.82 1.55 2.01
N SER A 54 -12.21 1.27 0.76
CA SER A 54 -12.55 -0.09 0.31
C SER A 54 -11.35 -1.04 0.36
N THR A 55 -10.16 -0.57 -0.03
CA THR A 55 -8.92 -1.33 0.08
C THR A 55 -8.54 -1.54 1.54
N VAL A 56 -8.69 -0.53 2.41
CA VAL A 56 -8.46 -0.70 3.86
C VAL A 56 -9.35 -1.79 4.44
N ASN A 57 -10.67 -1.73 4.19
CA ASN A 57 -11.61 -2.76 4.65
C ASN A 57 -11.24 -4.15 4.12
N SER A 58 -10.82 -4.24 2.86
CA SER A 58 -10.45 -5.52 2.25
C SER A 58 -9.14 -6.10 2.80
N LEU A 59 -8.17 -5.25 3.17
CA LEU A 59 -6.93 -5.67 3.83
C LEU A 59 -7.16 -6.13 5.28
N ILE A 60 -8.08 -5.48 5.99
CA ILE A 60 -8.42 -5.87 7.36
C ILE A 60 -9.32 -7.12 7.39
N GLY A 61 -10.14 -7.34 6.37
CA GLY A 61 -11.14 -8.42 6.34
C GLY A 61 -12.42 -8.06 7.10
N GLU A 62 -12.63 -6.79 7.42
CA GLU A 62 -13.78 -6.26 8.16
C GLU A 62 -14.20 -4.90 7.58
N ARG A 63 -15.46 -4.49 7.81
CA ARG A 63 -15.90 -3.12 7.52
C ARG A 63 -15.54 -2.19 8.68
N VAL A 64 -14.35 -1.61 8.62
CA VAL A 64 -13.76 -0.77 9.68
C VAL A 64 -13.79 0.71 9.38
N VAL A 65 -13.83 1.07 8.09
CA VAL A 65 -14.01 2.44 7.62
C VAL A 65 -15.24 2.52 6.72
N ALA A 66 -15.96 3.64 6.81
CA ALA A 66 -17.12 3.89 5.96
C ALA A 66 -16.72 3.96 4.48
N VAL A 67 -17.55 3.41 3.61
CA VAL A 67 -17.40 3.49 2.15
C VAL A 67 -18.71 4.02 1.60
N SER A 68 -18.63 5.04 0.75
CA SER A 68 -19.80 5.58 0.06
C SER A 68 -19.44 5.87 -1.40
N ALA A 69 -20.39 5.55 -2.30
CA ALA A 69 -20.29 5.88 -3.71
C ALA A 69 -20.85 7.29 -4.03
N PHE A 70 -21.55 7.92 -3.08
CA PHE A 70 -22.34 9.14 -3.31
C PHE A 70 -22.11 10.26 -2.29
N GLN A 71 -21.41 9.97 -1.19
CA GLN A 71 -21.13 10.95 -0.14
C GLN A 71 -19.67 11.37 -0.16
N SER A 72 -19.42 12.60 0.30
CA SER A 72 -18.06 13.12 0.52
C SER A 72 -17.27 12.18 1.42
N GLU A 73 -15.97 12.07 1.16
CA GLU A 73 -15.09 11.15 1.88
C GLU A 73 -14.99 11.44 3.38
N VAL A 74 -14.38 10.52 4.13
CA VAL A 74 -14.10 10.70 5.56
C VAL A 74 -13.39 12.04 5.75
N PRO A 75 -13.88 12.96 6.61
CA PRO A 75 -13.36 14.33 6.66
C PRO A 75 -12.00 14.44 7.35
N ARG A 76 -11.54 13.36 8.01
CA ARG A 76 -10.28 13.30 8.74
C ARG A 76 -9.63 11.93 8.57
N PRO A 77 -8.29 11.84 8.63
CA PRO A 77 -7.60 10.55 8.65
C PRO A 77 -8.09 9.66 9.79
N VAL A 78 -8.25 8.37 9.51
CA VAL A 78 -8.65 7.33 10.47
C VAL A 78 -7.57 6.27 10.52
N MET A 79 -6.96 6.08 11.69
CA MET A 79 -6.07 4.94 11.93
C MET A 79 -6.87 3.75 12.43
N VAL A 80 -6.76 2.63 11.71
CA VAL A 80 -7.28 1.33 12.09
C VAL A 80 -6.11 0.48 12.56
N SER A 81 -6.16 0.03 13.81
CA SER A 81 -5.16 -0.87 14.39
C SER A 81 -5.76 -2.25 14.64
N ARG A 82 -5.03 -3.30 14.26
CA ARG A 82 -5.35 -4.70 14.52
C ARG A 82 -4.13 -5.46 15.01
N HIS A 83 -4.31 -6.30 16.01
CA HIS A 83 -3.27 -7.15 16.57
C HIS A 83 -3.62 -8.63 16.42
N GLY A 84 -2.69 -9.43 15.93
CA GLY A 84 -2.86 -10.88 15.79
C GLY A 84 -1.51 -11.55 15.61
N SER A 85 -1.37 -12.78 16.13
CA SER A 85 -0.13 -13.57 16.01
C SER A 85 1.13 -12.84 16.50
N GLY A 86 0.99 -11.96 17.49
CA GLY A 86 2.08 -11.14 18.04
C GLY A 86 2.59 -10.05 17.07
N PHE A 87 1.76 -9.61 16.12
CA PHE A 87 2.05 -8.55 15.17
C PHE A 87 0.93 -7.50 15.19
N THR A 88 1.29 -6.22 15.08
CA THR A 88 0.34 -5.10 15.02
C THR A 88 0.34 -4.46 13.64
N LEU A 89 -0.79 -4.50 12.95
CA LEU A 89 -1.01 -3.78 11.70
C LEU A 89 -1.78 -2.49 11.97
N ASN A 90 -1.21 -1.36 11.58
CA ASN A 90 -1.88 -0.06 11.54
C ASN A 90 -2.10 0.35 10.09
N ILE A 91 -3.32 0.74 9.73
CA ILE A 91 -3.62 1.32 8.43
C ILE A 91 -4.27 2.69 8.65
N ILE A 92 -3.67 3.72 8.10
CA ILE A 92 -4.18 5.09 8.12
C ILE A 92 -4.91 5.32 6.80
N ASP A 93 -6.23 5.33 6.86
CA ASP A 93 -7.08 5.78 5.76
C ASP A 93 -7.16 7.30 5.78
N THR A 94 -7.06 7.94 4.62
CA THR A 94 -7.05 9.41 4.50
C THR A 94 -8.19 9.91 3.62
N PRO A 95 -8.68 11.15 3.86
CA PRO A 95 -9.47 11.86 2.87
C PRO A 95 -8.68 12.03 1.56
N GLY A 96 -9.40 12.14 0.48
CA GLY A 96 -8.88 12.34 -0.86
C GLY A 96 -8.27 13.72 -0.95
N LEU A 97 -7.08 13.76 -1.54
CA LEU A 97 -6.31 15.00 -1.61
C LEU A 97 -6.95 16.02 -2.56
N ILE A 98 -7.78 15.54 -3.50
CA ILE A 98 -8.59 16.31 -4.43
C ILE A 98 -9.84 15.51 -4.79
N GLU A 99 -10.92 16.20 -5.18
CA GLU A 99 -12.07 15.60 -5.86
C GLU A 99 -11.86 15.67 -7.38
N GLY A 100 -12.03 14.56 -8.11
CA GLY A 100 -11.80 14.51 -9.55
C GLY A 100 -12.01 13.11 -10.14
N ASP A 101 -11.90 12.98 -11.47
CA ASP A 101 -12.06 11.71 -12.18
C ASP A 101 -10.93 10.72 -11.80
N ALA A 102 -11.33 9.61 -11.15
CA ALA A 102 -10.43 8.56 -10.68
C ALA A 102 -9.67 7.83 -11.81
N TYR A 103 -10.19 7.84 -13.03
CA TYR A 103 -9.61 7.12 -14.16
C TYR A 103 -8.68 7.99 -15.00
N ARG A 104 -8.87 9.32 -14.98
CA ARG A 104 -8.02 10.24 -15.73
C ARG A 104 -6.71 10.50 -15.00
N VAL A 105 -5.69 10.62 -15.85
CA VAL A 105 -4.33 10.94 -15.48
C VAL A 105 -4.08 12.36 -16.01
N ASP A 106 -4.09 13.34 -15.12
CA ASP A 106 -4.13 14.77 -15.44
C ASP A 106 -3.10 15.59 -14.63
N ASN A 107 -3.14 16.91 -14.80
CA ASN A 107 -2.26 17.82 -14.06
C ASN A 107 -2.51 17.78 -12.54
N LEU A 108 -3.68 17.33 -12.10
CA LEU A 108 -4.01 17.22 -10.68
C LEU A 108 -3.30 16.01 -10.06
N ASP A 109 -3.12 14.90 -10.79
CA ASP A 109 -2.26 13.80 -10.32
C ASP A 109 -0.84 14.31 -10.01
N ARG A 110 -0.26 15.12 -10.90
CA ARG A 110 1.06 15.69 -10.68
C ARG A 110 1.10 16.57 -9.43
N GLN A 111 0.04 17.34 -9.16
CA GLN A 111 -0.06 18.16 -7.94
C GLN A 111 -0.15 17.30 -6.68
N ILE A 112 -0.90 16.19 -6.70
CA ILE A 112 -0.94 15.22 -5.60
C ILE A 112 0.45 14.66 -5.31
N ILE A 113 1.13 14.14 -6.35
CA ILE A 113 2.48 13.58 -6.18
C ILE A 113 3.43 14.63 -5.62
N LYS A 114 3.36 15.87 -6.12
CA LYS A 114 4.14 16.99 -5.61
C LYS A 114 3.83 17.25 -4.13
N ALA A 115 2.57 17.34 -3.74
CA ALA A 115 2.17 17.59 -2.36
C ALA A 115 2.64 16.49 -1.40
N ILE A 116 2.54 15.22 -1.81
CA ILE A 116 3.08 14.08 -1.05
C ILE A 116 4.59 14.22 -0.90
N SER A 117 5.29 14.54 -1.98
CA SER A 117 6.75 14.67 -1.98
C SER A 117 7.23 15.86 -1.15
N ASP A 118 6.53 16.99 -1.20
CA ASP A 118 6.82 18.17 -0.40
C ASP A 118 6.57 17.91 1.10
N SER A 119 5.58 17.07 1.44
CA SER A 119 5.20 16.76 2.83
C SER A 119 6.07 15.69 3.49
N PHE A 120 6.42 14.63 2.75
CA PHE A 120 7.11 13.44 3.28
C PHE A 120 8.54 13.25 2.75
N GLY A 121 8.95 14.06 1.77
CA GLY A 121 10.21 13.91 1.07
C GLY A 121 10.20 12.77 0.05
N ASN A 122 11.14 12.81 -0.90
CA ASN A 122 11.20 11.87 -2.03
C ASN A 122 11.45 10.40 -1.63
N ARG A 123 11.99 10.15 -0.43
CA ARG A 123 12.24 8.79 0.07
C ARG A 123 10.95 8.00 0.33
N ILE A 124 9.79 8.67 0.49
CA ILE A 124 8.50 8.00 0.69
C ILE A 124 8.17 7.05 -0.46
N TRP A 125 8.59 7.41 -1.67
CA TRP A 125 8.35 6.63 -2.88
C TRP A 125 9.22 5.38 -2.99
N CYS A 126 10.33 5.30 -2.23
CA CYS A 126 11.10 4.07 -2.12
C CYS A 126 10.37 3.00 -1.32
N ARG A 127 9.43 3.41 -0.45
CA ARG A 127 8.59 2.53 0.40
C ARG A 127 7.14 2.50 -0.07
N GLY A 128 6.86 3.12 -1.20
CA GLY A 128 5.52 3.30 -1.73
C GLY A 128 5.11 2.16 -2.64
N LEU A 129 3.80 1.97 -2.77
CA LEU A 129 3.16 1.09 -3.76
C LEU A 129 2.14 1.92 -4.55
N VAL A 130 2.11 1.78 -5.87
CA VAL A 130 1.00 2.27 -6.68
C VAL A 130 -0.06 1.18 -6.73
N VAL A 131 -1.24 1.45 -6.19
CA VAL A 131 -2.37 0.51 -6.20
C VAL A 131 -3.39 0.94 -7.25
N LEU A 132 -3.72 0.03 -8.17
CA LEU A 132 -4.78 0.20 -9.16
C LEU A 132 -5.99 -0.65 -8.75
N THR A 133 -7.03 0.03 -8.29
CA THR A 133 -8.31 -0.60 -7.94
C THR A 133 -9.14 -0.89 -9.19
N HIS A 134 -10.26 -1.62 -9.02
CA HIS A 134 -11.14 -2.08 -10.11
C HIS A 134 -10.41 -2.99 -11.11
N ALA A 135 -9.52 -3.85 -10.61
CA ALA A 135 -8.71 -4.72 -11.46
C ALA A 135 -9.54 -5.69 -12.31
N GLN A 136 -10.79 -6.02 -11.96
CA GLN A 136 -11.66 -6.85 -12.81
C GLN A 136 -12.43 -6.05 -13.88
N LEU A 137 -12.01 -4.83 -14.21
CA LEU A 137 -12.62 -4.08 -15.30
C LEU A 137 -12.40 -4.76 -16.66
N SER A 138 -13.36 -4.55 -17.57
CA SER A 138 -13.17 -4.81 -18.99
C SER A 138 -12.70 -3.51 -19.66
N PRO A 139 -11.53 -3.48 -20.32
CA PRO A 139 -11.05 -2.28 -21.00
C PRO A 139 -12.06 -1.79 -22.06
N PRO A 140 -12.17 -0.47 -22.27
CA PRO A 140 -13.01 0.07 -23.34
C PRO A 140 -12.46 -0.32 -24.72
N ASP A 141 -13.32 -0.21 -25.74
CA ASP A 141 -12.97 -0.34 -27.16
C ASP A 141 -12.32 -1.68 -27.56
N GLY A 142 -12.57 -2.74 -26.78
CA GLY A 142 -12.02 -4.07 -27.05
C GLY A 142 -10.50 -4.16 -26.86
N LEU A 143 -9.89 -3.20 -26.15
CA LEU A 143 -8.47 -3.23 -25.86
C LEU A 143 -8.09 -4.48 -25.06
N ASN A 144 -6.92 -5.03 -25.37
CA ASN A 144 -6.33 -6.08 -24.56
C ASN A 144 -6.05 -5.56 -23.14
N TYR A 145 -6.38 -6.38 -22.13
CA TYR A 145 -6.24 -6.01 -20.71
C TYR A 145 -4.79 -5.71 -20.31
N ASP A 146 -3.83 -6.51 -20.77
CA ASP A 146 -2.42 -6.33 -20.44
C ASP A 146 -1.86 -5.05 -21.05
N ASP A 147 -2.27 -4.72 -22.29
CA ASP A 147 -1.90 -3.47 -22.94
C ASP A 147 -2.49 -2.25 -22.22
N PHE A 148 -3.78 -2.33 -21.84
CA PHE A 148 -4.44 -1.29 -21.06
C PHE A 148 -3.72 -1.06 -19.73
N LEU A 149 -3.45 -2.15 -19.00
CA LEU A 149 -2.75 -2.11 -17.72
C LEU A 149 -1.33 -1.55 -17.86
N SER A 150 -0.59 -2.00 -18.87
CA SER A 150 0.78 -1.54 -19.14
C SER A 150 0.81 -0.04 -19.42
N LYS A 151 -0.05 0.44 -20.33
CA LYS A 151 -0.18 1.87 -20.65
C LYS A 151 -0.55 2.70 -19.42
N ARG A 152 -1.53 2.24 -18.62
CA ARG A 152 -1.97 2.91 -17.40
C ARG A 152 -0.86 2.98 -16.35
N SER A 153 -0.15 1.87 -16.14
CA SER A 153 0.96 1.76 -15.18
C SER A 153 2.11 2.69 -15.55
N VAL A 154 2.51 2.70 -16.83
CA VAL A 154 3.58 3.57 -17.34
C VAL A 154 3.19 5.04 -17.21
N ALA A 155 1.95 5.41 -17.53
CA ALA A 155 1.47 6.79 -17.41
C ALA A 155 1.51 7.29 -15.96
N LEU A 156 1.02 6.48 -15.01
CA LEU A 156 1.03 6.83 -13.59
C LEU A 156 2.45 6.91 -13.03
N LEU A 157 3.31 5.94 -13.33
CA LEU A 157 4.71 5.97 -12.90
C LEU A 157 5.47 7.18 -13.48
N LYS A 158 5.17 7.58 -14.72
CA LYS A 158 5.73 8.82 -15.30
C LYS A 158 5.32 10.05 -14.51
N ILE A 159 4.08 10.11 -14.01
CA ILE A 159 3.63 11.23 -13.18
C ILE A 159 4.21 11.19 -11.78
N VAL A 160 4.34 10.01 -11.17
CA VAL A 160 5.08 9.86 -9.90
C VAL A 160 6.49 10.46 -10.05
N ARG A 161 7.22 10.06 -11.10
CA ARG A 161 8.59 10.54 -11.36
C ARG A 161 8.65 12.05 -11.58
N THR A 162 7.75 12.59 -12.42
CA THR A 162 7.77 14.02 -12.80
C THR A 162 7.18 14.94 -11.73
N GLY A 163 6.23 14.46 -10.92
CA GLY A 163 5.65 15.18 -9.79
C GLY A 163 6.59 15.22 -8.58
N ALA A 164 7.27 14.10 -8.29
CA ALA A 164 8.26 14.00 -7.21
C ALA A 164 9.61 14.63 -7.58
N ARG A 165 9.77 15.09 -8.82
CA ARG A 165 11.01 15.72 -9.33
C ARG A 165 12.24 14.81 -9.16
N PHE A 166 12.09 13.52 -9.45
CA PHE A 166 13.22 12.59 -9.42
C PHE A 166 14.28 12.96 -10.45
N ARG A 167 15.55 12.90 -10.02
CA ARG A 167 16.71 12.96 -10.91
C ARG A 167 16.96 11.58 -11.52
N LYS A 168 17.73 11.51 -12.61
CA LYS A 168 18.04 10.24 -13.29
C LYS A 168 18.63 9.17 -12.34
N GLN A 169 19.41 9.59 -11.35
CA GLN A 169 20.01 8.71 -10.34
C GLN A 169 18.96 8.10 -9.41
N ASP A 170 17.97 8.90 -8.98
CA ASP A 170 16.88 8.46 -8.09
C ASP A 170 15.99 7.39 -8.77
N ILE A 171 15.91 7.39 -10.11
CA ILE A 171 15.10 6.45 -10.90
C ILE A 171 15.67 5.03 -10.91
N GLN A 172 17.00 4.88 -10.84
CA GLN A 172 17.63 3.56 -10.78
C GLN A 172 17.39 2.87 -9.42
N ASP A 173 17.19 3.66 -8.36
CA ASP A 173 17.01 3.14 -7.00
C ASP A 173 15.54 2.95 -6.59
N SER A 174 14.62 3.71 -7.19
CA SER A 174 13.19 3.75 -6.82
C SER A 174 12.27 3.26 -7.95
N ILE A 175 11.85 1.99 -7.86
CA ILE A 175 10.73 1.47 -8.64
C ILE A 175 9.55 1.29 -7.67
N CYS A 176 8.65 2.26 -7.63
CA CYS A 176 7.37 2.10 -6.95
C CYS A 176 6.62 0.95 -7.64
N PRO A 177 6.42 -0.19 -6.99
CA PRO A 177 5.75 -1.34 -7.59
C PRO A 177 4.28 -0.99 -7.87
N VAL A 178 3.75 -1.53 -8.97
CA VAL A 178 2.32 -1.43 -9.27
C VAL A 178 1.64 -2.72 -8.83
N VAL A 179 0.54 -2.57 -8.09
CA VAL A 179 -0.26 -3.66 -7.56
C VAL A 179 -1.70 -3.47 -8.01
N LEU A 180 -2.31 -4.55 -8.47
CA LEU A 180 -3.73 -4.59 -8.79
C LEU A 180 -4.55 -4.96 -7.56
N VAL A 181 -5.72 -4.36 -7.40
CA VAL A 181 -6.67 -4.69 -6.34
C VAL A 181 -8.09 -4.71 -6.89
N GLU A 182 -8.85 -5.75 -6.54
CA GLU A 182 -10.30 -5.80 -6.78
C GLU A 182 -11.06 -5.93 -5.45
N ASN A 183 -11.65 -4.82 -5.02
CA ASN A 183 -12.37 -4.74 -3.75
C ASN A 183 -13.80 -5.31 -3.84
N SER A 184 -14.36 -5.45 -5.04
CA SER A 184 -15.73 -5.93 -5.24
C SER A 184 -15.96 -7.29 -4.60
N GLY A 185 -17.12 -7.46 -3.97
CA GLY A 185 -17.60 -8.78 -3.52
C GLY A 185 -17.92 -9.73 -4.69
N ARG A 186 -18.00 -9.21 -5.92
CA ARG A 186 -18.20 -9.98 -7.16
C ARG A 186 -16.88 -10.29 -7.88
N CYS A 187 -15.74 -10.10 -7.22
CA CYS A 187 -14.45 -10.52 -7.75
C CYS A 187 -14.48 -12.03 -7.99
N ARG A 188 -13.98 -12.46 -9.15
CA ARG A 188 -13.74 -13.87 -9.46
C ARG A 188 -12.72 -14.43 -8.49
N THR A 189 -12.94 -15.68 -8.10
CA THR A 189 -12.06 -16.43 -7.23
C THR A 189 -11.43 -17.59 -7.97
N ASN A 190 -10.29 -18.07 -7.49
CA ASN A 190 -9.76 -19.39 -7.88
C ASN A 190 -10.49 -20.51 -7.12
N ASP A 191 -10.06 -21.76 -7.32
CA ASP A 191 -10.63 -22.95 -6.68
C ASP A 191 -10.46 -22.93 -5.15
N ASP A 192 -9.46 -22.22 -4.64
CA ASP A 192 -9.22 -22.01 -3.21
C ASP A 192 -10.05 -20.87 -2.61
N GLY A 193 -10.91 -20.22 -3.41
CA GLY A 193 -11.72 -19.07 -2.99
C GLY A 193 -10.95 -17.74 -2.92
N GLU A 194 -9.68 -17.70 -3.30
CA GLU A 194 -8.86 -16.48 -3.33
C GLU A 194 -9.26 -15.58 -4.50
N LYS A 195 -9.44 -14.28 -4.24
CA LYS A 195 -9.70 -13.28 -5.27
C LYS A 195 -8.52 -13.17 -6.24
N TYR A 196 -8.79 -13.33 -7.54
CA TYR A 196 -7.77 -13.36 -8.61
C TYR A 196 -6.82 -12.15 -8.61
N PHE A 197 -7.36 -10.97 -8.28
CA PHE A 197 -6.63 -9.70 -8.35
C PHE A 197 -6.13 -9.20 -6.99
N PHE A 198 -6.09 -10.05 -5.96
CA PHE A 198 -5.27 -9.82 -4.76
C PHE A 198 -3.87 -10.39 -5.01
N ILE A 199 -3.17 -9.88 -6.03
CA ILE A 199 -1.87 -10.45 -6.39
C ILE A 199 -0.81 -9.99 -5.37
N VAL A 200 -0.53 -10.90 -4.43
CA VAL A 200 0.51 -10.79 -3.39
C VAL A 200 1.93 -10.93 -3.98
N LYS A 201 2.09 -11.45 -5.21
CA LYS A 201 3.41 -11.72 -5.82
C LYS A 201 4.27 -10.45 -6.07
N PRO A 202 3.74 -9.33 -6.60
CA PRO A 202 4.47 -8.07 -6.71
C PRO A 202 4.80 -7.43 -5.34
N ILE A 203 3.87 -7.49 -4.38
CA ILE A 203 4.06 -6.94 -3.03
C ILE A 203 5.18 -7.69 -2.29
N GLN A 204 5.21 -9.02 -2.36
CA GLN A 204 6.29 -9.82 -1.77
C GLN A 204 7.67 -9.48 -2.33
N ARG A 205 7.77 -9.24 -3.63
CA ARG A 205 9.04 -8.84 -4.27
C ARG A 205 9.47 -7.43 -3.83
N ALA A 206 8.52 -6.52 -3.67
CA ALA A 206 8.77 -5.16 -3.20
C ALA A 206 9.23 -5.10 -1.74
N ILE A 207 8.50 -5.77 -0.83
CA ILE A 207 8.86 -5.81 0.60
C ILE A 207 10.26 -6.42 0.79
N LYS A 208 10.57 -7.53 0.11
CA LYS A 208 11.90 -8.15 0.16
C LYS A 208 13.01 -7.23 -0.35
N HIS A 209 12.72 -6.45 -1.40
CA HIS A 209 13.68 -5.52 -1.96
C HIS A 209 13.90 -4.31 -1.03
N ASP A 210 12.87 -3.84 -0.33
CA ASP A 210 12.97 -2.76 0.65
C ASP A 210 13.77 -3.18 1.89
N ILE A 211 13.49 -4.37 2.44
CA ILE A 211 14.29 -4.98 3.52
C ILE A 211 15.76 -5.09 3.10
N PHE A 212 16.02 -5.55 1.87
CA PHE A 212 17.38 -5.70 1.36
C PHE A 212 18.13 -4.37 1.19
N LYS A 213 17.42 -3.28 0.88
CA LYS A 213 18.02 -1.95 0.67
C LYS A 213 18.12 -1.10 1.94
N GLU A 214 17.57 -1.56 3.06
CA GLU A 214 17.67 -0.85 4.33
C GLU A 214 19.05 -1.04 4.95
N SER A 215 19.88 0.01 4.89
CA SER A 215 21.12 0.04 5.66
C SER A 215 20.79 0.34 7.12
N LYS A 216 21.23 -0.55 8.01
CA LYS A 216 21.07 -0.40 9.46
C LYS A 216 21.63 0.95 9.93
N PRO A 217 20.89 1.74 10.73
CA PRO A 217 21.41 2.96 11.31
C PRO A 217 22.68 2.68 12.13
N SER A 218 23.59 3.65 12.18
CA SER A 218 24.89 3.50 12.86
C SER A 218 24.80 3.18 14.36
N TRP A 219 23.66 3.44 15.01
CA TRP A 219 23.40 3.08 16.40
C TRP A 219 23.04 1.60 16.58
N GLU A 220 22.53 0.93 15.54
CA GLU A 220 22.17 -0.49 15.54
C GLU A 220 23.39 -1.39 15.26
N LEU A 221 24.47 -0.80 14.71
CA LEU A 221 25.77 -1.46 14.49
C LEU A 221 26.68 -1.44 15.74
N ARG A 222 26.30 -0.70 16.80
CA ARG A 222 27.09 -0.62 18.04
C ARG A 222 26.97 -1.86 18.91
N ASP A 223 25.85 -2.57 18.83
CA ASP A 223 25.59 -3.78 19.63
C ASP A 223 26.18 -5.06 19.00
N VAL A 224 26.77 -4.95 17.80
CA VAL A 224 27.34 -6.09 17.06
C VAL A 224 28.87 -5.99 16.96
N GLY A 225 29.56 -5.46 17.98
CA GLY A 225 30.98 -5.72 18.26
C GLY A 225 32.02 -5.54 17.14
N GLN A 226 31.69 -4.99 15.97
CA GLN A 226 32.62 -4.75 14.87
C GLN A 226 32.97 -3.26 14.80
N ALA A 227 33.59 -2.79 15.88
CA ALA A 227 34.53 -1.68 15.78
C ALA A 227 35.83 -2.23 15.17
N GLY A 228 35.89 -2.24 13.84
CA GLY A 228 37.16 -2.43 13.13
C GLY A 228 38.12 -1.32 13.50
N ARG A 229 39.10 -1.64 14.36
CA ARG A 229 40.28 -0.82 14.59
C ARG A 229 41.00 -0.57 13.26
N ARG A 230 41.28 0.68 12.95
CA ARG A 230 42.59 1.09 12.42
C ARG A 230 42.81 2.58 12.63
N PHE A 231 44.03 2.87 13.10
CA PHE A 231 44.65 4.19 13.16
C PHE A 231 44.72 4.84 11.78
#